data_AF-A0A8B8AG01-F1
#
_entry.id   AF-A0A8B8AG01-F1
#
_cell.length_a   1.000
_cell.length_b   1.000
_cell.length_c   1.000
_cell.angle_alpha   90.00
_cell.angle_beta   90.00
_cell.angle_gamma   90.00
#
_symmetry.space_group_name_H-M   'P 1'
#
loop_
_entity.id
_entity.type
_entity.pdbx_description
1 polymer ?
#
loop_
_entity_poly.entity_id
_entity_poly.type
_entity_poly.pdbx_seq_one_letter_code
_entity_poly.pdbx_strand_id
1 'polypeptide(L)'
;MDFLDRHAPGFLLQDLEVGNRRHLIFYTDRQLQLLAKAKTWYMDGTFRCINSPWKQLFSIHGFVKSGERLKQIPLVFVIMSGKKKEDYYEVLRFIDRRLPEDISLQGFVADFEAALWQALKDRFPRMPIQGCVFHWTQAVFRKVQEHGLQVNITDITITIIISYWCYKR
;
A
#
# COMPACT_ATOMS: atom_id res chain seq x y z
N MET A 1 -23.28 -10.97 1.87
CA MET A 1 -22.84 -10.81 3.27
C MET A 1 -22.43 -12.14 3.89
N ASP A 2 -23.23 -13.20 3.71
CA ASP A 2 -23.07 -14.54 4.30
C ASP A 2 -21.69 -15.26 4.21
N PHE A 3 -20.82 -14.96 3.23
CA PHE A 3 -19.48 -15.57 3.20
C PHE A 3 -18.53 -14.99 4.25
N LEU A 4 -18.48 -13.65 4.36
CA LEU A 4 -17.57 -12.96 5.28
C LEU A 4 -18.02 -13.13 6.72
N ASP A 5 -19.33 -13.11 6.96
CA ASP A 5 -19.88 -13.33 8.30
C ASP A 5 -19.50 -14.72 8.84
N ARG A 6 -19.39 -15.72 7.96
CA ARG A 6 -19.00 -17.09 8.33
C ARG A 6 -17.49 -17.31 8.46
N HIS A 7 -16.67 -16.69 7.60
CA HIS A 7 -15.23 -17.02 7.51
C HIS A 7 -14.30 -15.92 8.04
N ALA A 8 -14.80 -14.70 8.17
CA ALA A 8 -14.05 -13.53 8.63
C ALA A 8 -14.95 -12.62 9.48
N PRO A 9 -15.49 -13.11 10.60
CA PRO A 9 -16.41 -12.34 11.43
C PRO A 9 -15.76 -11.02 11.88
N GLY A 10 -16.47 -9.91 11.69
CA GLY A 10 -15.99 -8.56 11.99
C GLY A 10 -15.24 -7.86 10.84
N PHE A 11 -15.00 -8.53 9.70
CA PHE A 11 -14.57 -7.84 8.48
C PHE A 11 -15.73 -7.06 7.88
N LEU A 12 -15.58 -5.73 7.88
CA LEU A 12 -16.46 -4.80 7.21
C LEU A 12 -16.10 -4.77 5.72
N LEU A 13 -17.08 -5.12 4.90
CA LEU A 13 -17.03 -4.93 3.45
C LEU A 13 -17.73 -3.63 3.10
N GLN A 14 -17.06 -2.81 2.32
CA GLN A 14 -17.60 -1.57 1.80
C GLN A 14 -17.42 -1.52 0.30
N ASP A 15 -18.44 -1.00 -0.37
CA ASP A 15 -18.55 -1.00 -1.82
C ASP A 15 -18.54 0.43 -2.32
N LEU A 16 -17.46 0.81 -3.01
CA LEU A 16 -17.21 2.17 -3.46
C LEU A 16 -17.24 2.23 -4.98
N GLU A 17 -18.11 3.09 -5.52
CA GLU A 17 -18.19 3.36 -6.97
C GLU A 17 -17.53 4.70 -7.32
N VAL A 18 -16.71 4.70 -8.38
CA VAL A 18 -15.99 5.85 -8.92
C VAL A 18 -16.19 5.90 -10.44
N GLY A 19 -17.26 6.59 -10.87
CA GLY A 19 -17.75 6.51 -12.23
C GLY A 19 -18.33 5.11 -12.49
N ASN A 20 -17.82 4.42 -13.52
CA ASN A 20 -18.22 3.04 -13.83
C ASN A 20 -17.29 1.96 -13.23
N ARG A 21 -16.43 2.35 -12.27
CA ARG A 21 -15.48 1.45 -11.61
C ARG A 21 -15.91 1.22 -10.17
N ARG A 22 -15.78 -0.01 -9.72
CA ARG A 22 -16.12 -0.48 -8.37
C ARG A 22 -14.86 -0.84 -7.59
N HIS A 23 -14.84 -0.56 -6.29
CA HIS A 23 -13.73 -0.88 -5.39
C HIS A 23 -14.27 -1.46 -4.09
N LEU A 24 -13.88 -2.69 -3.78
CA LEU A 24 -14.31 -3.39 -2.56
C LEU A 24 -13.27 -3.21 -1.47
N ILE A 25 -13.63 -2.54 -0.39
CA ILE A 25 -12.74 -2.19 0.72
C ILE A 25 -13.05 -3.11 1.90
N PHE A 26 -12.00 -3.72 2.45
CA PHE A 26 -12.08 -4.69 3.55
C PHE A 26 -11.20 -4.22 4.71
N TYR A 27 -11.79 -4.14 5.89
CA TYR A 27 -11.10 -3.80 7.14
C TYR A 27 -11.93 -4.24 8.35
N THR A 28 -11.33 -4.18 9.53
CA THR A 28 -12.02 -4.25 10.83
C THR A 28 -11.81 -2.94 11.57
N ASP A 29 -12.68 -2.62 12.54
CA ASP A 29 -12.50 -1.40 13.36
C ASP A 29 -11.15 -1.42 14.09
N ARG A 30 -10.70 -2.61 14.53
CA ARG A 30 -9.39 -2.77 15.15
C ARG A 30 -8.25 -2.44 14.18
N GLN A 31 -8.36 -2.82 12.91
CA GLN A 31 -7.35 -2.48 11.92
C GLN A 31 -7.31 -0.98 11.64
N LEU A 32 -8.46 -0.30 11.56
CA LEU A 32 -8.49 1.17 11.42
C LEU A 32 -7.88 1.89 12.63
N GLN A 33 -8.14 1.41 13.85
CA GLN A 33 -7.49 1.93 15.06
C GLN A 33 -5.96 1.76 15.03
N LEU A 34 -5.48 0.63 14.50
CA LEU A 34 -4.03 0.41 14.32
C LEU A 34 -3.46 1.31 13.23
N LEU A 35 -4.21 1.52 12.14
CA LEU A 35 -3.81 2.39 11.03
C LEU A 35 -3.72 3.85 11.47
N ALA A 36 -4.67 4.32 12.27
CA ALA A 36 -4.66 5.65 12.88
C ALA A 36 -3.41 5.89 13.75
N LYS A 37 -2.90 4.84 14.40
CA LYS A 37 -1.71 4.91 15.25
C LYS A 37 -0.39 4.75 14.48
N ALA A 38 -0.45 4.32 13.22
CA ALA A 38 0.75 4.11 12.41
C ALA A 38 1.33 5.45 11.96
N LYS A 39 2.64 5.63 12.19
CA LYS A 39 3.37 6.82 11.72
C LYS A 39 3.63 6.81 10.22
N THR A 40 3.78 5.62 9.65
CA THR A 40 4.01 5.46 8.22
C THR A 40 3.02 4.45 7.66
N TRP A 41 2.35 4.81 6.59
CA TRP A 41 1.53 3.89 5.82
C TRP A 41 2.34 3.36 4.65
N TYR A 42 2.42 2.05 4.54
CA TYR A 42 3.07 1.35 3.44
C TYR A 42 2.01 0.85 2.48
N MET A 43 2.10 1.24 1.22
CA MET A 43 1.05 1.01 0.22
C MET A 43 1.59 0.15 -0.91
N ASP A 44 0.91 -0.97 -1.16
CA ASP A 44 1.32 -1.96 -2.14
C ASP A 44 0.14 -2.39 -3.02
N GLY A 45 0.39 -2.52 -4.31
CA GLY A 45 -0.57 -2.98 -5.32
C GLY A 45 -0.08 -4.27 -5.97
N THR A 46 -0.78 -5.38 -5.75
CA THR A 46 -0.43 -6.68 -6.34
C THR A 46 -1.47 -7.18 -7.33
N PHE A 47 -0.99 -7.86 -8.38
CA PHE A 47 -1.79 -8.32 -9.53
C PHE A 47 -2.02 -9.83 -9.56
N ARG A 48 -1.22 -10.61 -8.82
CA ARG A 48 -1.09 -12.06 -9.01
C ARG A 48 -2.33 -12.89 -8.66
N CYS A 49 -3.32 -12.30 -7.99
CA CYS A 49 -4.47 -13.00 -7.44
C CYS A 49 -5.82 -12.46 -7.96
N ILE A 50 -5.81 -11.70 -9.05
CA ILE A 50 -6.96 -10.89 -9.45
C ILE A 50 -7.37 -11.17 -10.90
N ASN A 51 -8.63 -11.60 -11.06
CA ASN A 51 -9.25 -11.86 -12.36
C ASN A 51 -10.14 -10.69 -12.78
N SER A 52 -10.35 -10.57 -14.10
CA SER A 52 -11.34 -9.64 -14.67
C SER A 52 -12.70 -9.80 -13.96
N PRO A 53 -13.39 -8.71 -13.58
CA PRO A 53 -13.18 -7.30 -13.98
C PRO A 53 -12.17 -6.51 -13.14
N TRP A 54 -11.60 -7.11 -12.10
CA TRP A 54 -10.70 -6.44 -11.16
C TRP A 54 -9.30 -6.25 -11.76
N LYS A 55 -8.60 -5.20 -11.34
CA LYS A 55 -7.28 -4.82 -11.88
C LYS A 55 -6.15 -5.01 -10.88
N GLN A 56 -6.41 -4.89 -9.59
CA GLN A 56 -5.40 -5.10 -8.55
C GLN A 56 -6.03 -5.34 -7.18
N LEU A 57 -5.24 -5.94 -6.29
CA LEU A 57 -5.42 -5.88 -4.85
C LEU A 57 -4.47 -4.79 -4.33
N PHE A 58 -5.04 -3.68 -3.90
CA PHE A 58 -4.33 -2.63 -3.20
C PHE A 58 -4.40 -2.85 -1.69
N SER A 59 -3.34 -2.55 -0.97
CA SER A 59 -3.29 -2.77 0.48
C SER A 59 -2.52 -1.67 1.19
N ILE A 60 -2.98 -1.31 2.38
CA ILE A 60 -2.31 -0.37 3.28
C ILE A 60 -1.86 -1.13 4.51
N HIS A 61 -0.56 -1.01 4.82
CA HIS A 61 0.10 -1.70 5.91
C HIS A 61 0.63 -0.70 6.93
N GLY A 62 0.74 -1.16 8.18
CA GLY A 62 1.39 -0.44 9.26
C GLY A 62 2.23 -1.39 10.10
N PHE A 63 3.20 -0.83 10.82
CA PHE A 63 3.95 -1.59 11.81
C PHE A 63 3.20 -1.64 13.14
N VAL A 64 3.00 -2.85 13.66
CA VAL A 64 2.37 -3.10 14.96
C VAL A 64 3.35 -3.81 15.87
N LYS A 65 3.47 -3.32 17.10
CA LYS A 65 4.30 -3.95 18.14
C LYS A 65 3.50 -5.05 18.82
N SER A 66 4.08 -6.25 18.88
CA SER A 66 3.55 -7.40 19.60
C SER A 66 4.65 -7.97 20.49
N GLY A 67 4.59 -7.66 21.79
CA GLY A 67 5.70 -7.91 22.72
C GLY A 67 6.93 -7.09 22.33
N GLU A 68 8.08 -7.75 22.15
CA GLU A 68 9.33 -7.11 21.71
C GLU A 68 9.46 -7.01 20.18
N ARG A 69 8.56 -7.65 19.43
CA ARG A 69 8.65 -7.73 17.96
C ARG A 69 7.81 -6.65 17.29
N LEU A 70 8.41 -5.96 16.34
CA LEU A 70 7.71 -5.07 15.42
C LEU A 70 7.38 -5.88 14.15
N LYS A 71 6.10 -5.94 13.76
CA LYS A 71 5.65 -6.63 12.55
C LYS A 71 4.90 -5.68 11.64
N GLN A 72 5.24 -5.68 10.35
CA GLN A 72 4.42 -5.05 9.34
C GLN A 72 3.23 -5.96 9.05
N ILE A 73 2.02 -5.41 9.10
CA ILE A 73 0.80 -6.14 8.81
C ILE A 73 -0.13 -5.32 7.90
N PRO A 74 -0.91 -5.98 7.02
CA PRO A 74 -1.96 -5.30 6.27
C PRO A 74 -3.11 -4.92 7.20
N LEU A 75 -3.56 -3.67 7.07
CA LEU A 75 -4.63 -3.08 7.88
C LEU A 75 -5.86 -2.75 7.04
N VAL A 76 -5.69 -2.45 5.75
CA VAL A 76 -6.79 -2.27 4.81
C VAL A 76 -6.47 -3.00 3.51
N PHE A 77 -7.45 -3.70 2.96
CA PHE A 77 -7.38 -4.31 1.64
C PHE A 77 -8.43 -3.69 0.73
N VAL A 78 -8.07 -3.49 -0.54
CA VAL A 78 -8.97 -2.92 -1.55
C VAL A 78 -8.84 -3.69 -2.85
N ILE A 79 -9.90 -4.38 -3.26
CA ILE A 79 -9.97 -4.96 -4.59
C ILE A 79 -10.46 -3.84 -5.52
N MET A 80 -9.58 -3.38 -6.41
CA MET A 80 -9.85 -2.24 -7.27
C MET A 80 -10.09 -2.68 -8.72
N SER A 81 -11.18 -2.20 -9.33
CA SER A 81 -11.43 -2.39 -10.78
C SER A 81 -10.83 -1.27 -11.64
N GLY A 82 -10.19 -0.27 -11.02
CA GLY A 82 -9.51 0.83 -11.68
C GLY A 82 -8.26 1.27 -10.94
N LYS A 83 -7.37 1.95 -11.65
CA LYS A 83 -6.10 2.44 -11.11
C LYS A 83 -5.78 3.89 -11.48
N LYS A 84 -6.79 4.68 -11.84
CA LYS A 84 -6.56 6.11 -12.13
C LYS A 84 -6.40 6.86 -10.82
N LYS A 85 -5.88 8.09 -10.91
CA LYS A 85 -5.73 9.00 -9.77
C LYS A 85 -7.04 9.13 -8.98
N GLU A 86 -8.18 9.26 -9.66
CA GLU A 86 -9.49 9.43 -9.02
C GLU A 86 -9.89 8.18 -8.22
N ASP A 87 -9.52 6.98 -8.68
CA ASP A 87 -9.81 5.74 -7.95
C ASP A 87 -9.08 5.72 -6.61
N TYR A 88 -7.77 5.99 -6.64
CA TYR A 88 -6.96 6.07 -5.42
C TYR A 88 -7.42 7.19 -4.51
N TYR A 89 -7.73 8.37 -5.06
CA TYR A 89 -8.20 9.50 -4.28
C TYR A 89 -9.48 9.16 -3.50
N GLU A 90 -10.46 8.55 -4.17
CA GLU A 90 -11.72 8.18 -3.56
C GLU A 90 -11.56 7.07 -2.51
N VAL A 91 -10.71 6.06 -2.77
CA VAL A 91 -10.36 5.04 -1.77
C VAL A 91 -9.68 5.65 -0.55
N LEU A 92 -8.69 6.53 -0.74
CA LEU A 92 -7.98 7.20 0.35
C LEU A 92 -8.93 8.12 1.14
N ARG A 93 -9.79 8.87 0.45
CA ARG A 93 -10.83 9.72 1.05
C ARG A 93 -11.80 8.90 1.89
N PHE A 94 -12.22 7.74 1.39
CA PHE A 94 -13.11 6.83 2.09
C PHE A 94 -12.51 6.33 3.41
N ILE A 95 -11.24 5.91 3.38
CA ILE A 95 -10.51 5.39 4.53
C ILE A 95 -10.30 6.50 5.56
N ASP A 96 -9.80 7.65 5.11
CA ASP A 96 -9.50 8.79 5.97
C ASP A 96 -10.72 9.29 6.75
N ARG A 97 -11.90 9.33 6.11
CA ARG A 97 -13.17 9.71 6.77
C ARG A 97 -13.64 8.74 7.87
N ARG A 98 -13.03 7.57 7.97
CA ARG A 98 -13.34 6.55 8.99
C ARG A 98 -12.30 6.49 10.11
N LEU A 99 -11.21 7.24 9.96
CA LEU A 99 -10.22 7.39 11.01
C LEU A 99 -10.69 8.45 12.01
N PRO A 100 -10.21 8.40 13.26
CA PRO A 100 -10.38 9.50 14.20
C PRO A 100 -9.71 10.78 13.67
N GLU A 101 -10.10 11.95 14.20
CA GLU A 101 -9.52 13.24 13.80
C GLU A 101 -8.00 13.29 14.05
N ASP A 102 -7.55 12.74 15.17
CA ASP A 102 -6.15 12.67 15.54
C ASP A 102 -5.52 11.34 15.10
N ILE A 103 -4.76 11.38 14.00
CA ILE A 103 -3.93 10.26 13.53
C ILE A 103 -2.43 10.56 13.68
N SER A 104 -1.64 9.53 13.91
CA SER A 104 -0.18 9.61 14.09
C SER A 104 0.61 9.72 12.78
N LEU A 105 -0.07 9.83 11.63
CA LEU A 105 0.53 9.76 10.31
C LEU A 105 1.59 10.85 10.07
N GLN A 106 2.75 10.44 9.61
CA GLN A 106 3.92 11.30 9.33
C GLN A 106 4.43 11.13 7.89
N GLY A 107 3.95 10.14 7.14
CA GLY A 107 4.35 9.94 5.74
C GLY A 107 3.91 8.62 5.14
N PHE A 108 4.23 8.45 3.87
CA PHE A 108 3.90 7.29 3.06
C PHE A 108 5.15 6.63 2.50
N VAL A 109 5.11 5.30 2.38
CA VAL A 109 6.00 4.54 1.51
C VAL A 109 5.14 3.83 0.49
N ALA A 110 5.34 4.12 -0.78
CA ALA A 110 4.53 3.58 -1.86
C ALA A 110 5.37 3.24 -3.08
N ASP A 111 4.82 2.40 -3.94
CA ASP A 111 5.40 2.13 -5.25
C ASP A 111 5.36 3.35 -6.13
N PHE A 112 6.22 3.40 -7.16
CA PHE A 112 6.36 4.52 -8.09
C PHE A 112 5.19 4.63 -9.07
N GLU A 113 3.97 4.34 -8.63
CA GLU A 113 2.75 4.52 -9.40
C GLU A 113 2.30 5.98 -9.35
N ALA A 114 2.41 6.68 -10.47
CA ALA A 114 2.11 8.10 -10.58
C ALA A 114 0.68 8.46 -10.13
N ALA A 115 -0.30 7.60 -10.44
CA ALA A 115 -1.69 7.81 -10.05
C ALA A 115 -1.88 7.82 -8.52
N LEU A 116 -1.26 6.87 -7.82
CA LEU A 116 -1.28 6.80 -6.36
C LEU A 116 -0.56 8.02 -5.74
N TRP A 117 0.62 8.38 -6.26
CA TRP A 117 1.37 9.53 -5.75
C TRP A 117 0.61 10.84 -5.90
N GLN A 118 -0.06 11.05 -7.04
CA GLN A 118 -0.89 12.23 -7.25
C GLN A 118 -2.09 12.24 -6.30
N ALA A 119 -2.75 11.10 -6.10
CA ALA A 119 -3.86 10.99 -5.15
C ALA A 119 -3.44 11.27 -3.70
N LEU A 120 -2.26 10.78 -3.28
CA LEU A 120 -1.70 11.04 -1.96
C LEU A 120 -1.38 12.52 -1.76
N LYS A 121 -0.77 13.18 -2.76
CA LYS A 121 -0.47 14.62 -2.70
C LYS A 121 -1.74 15.46 -2.59
N ASP A 122 -2.80 15.08 -3.31
CA ASP A 122 -4.07 15.80 -3.27
C ASP A 122 -4.79 15.59 -1.93
N ARG A 123 -4.82 14.36 -1.40
CA ARG A 123 -5.54 14.05 -0.15
C ARG A 123 -4.76 14.46 1.10
N PHE A 124 -3.44 14.32 1.09
CA PHE A 124 -2.54 14.53 2.22
C PHE A 124 -1.36 15.43 1.84
N PRO A 125 -1.59 16.71 1.48
CA PRO A 125 -0.60 17.58 0.86
C PRO A 125 0.64 17.88 1.72
N ARG A 126 0.54 17.68 3.03
CA ARG A 126 1.64 17.92 3.99
C ARG A 126 2.48 16.69 4.27
N MET A 127 2.05 15.50 3.84
CA MET A 127 2.72 14.25 4.18
C MET A 127 3.76 13.88 3.11
N PRO A 128 5.02 13.62 3.49
CA PRO A 128 6.03 13.18 2.56
C PRO A 128 5.70 11.80 1.99
N ILE A 129 6.08 11.57 0.73
CA ILE A 129 5.96 10.29 0.05
C ILE A 129 7.36 9.81 -0.29
N GLN A 130 7.70 8.60 0.15
CA GLN A 130 8.94 7.91 -0.17
C GLN A 130 8.66 6.75 -1.11
N GLY A 131 9.57 6.51 -2.06
CA GLY A 131 9.52 5.34 -2.92
C GLY A 131 9.91 4.06 -2.15
N CYS A 132 9.23 2.96 -2.44
CA CYS A 132 9.55 1.67 -1.86
C CYS A 132 10.92 1.16 -2.36
N VAL A 133 11.89 1.01 -1.45
CA VAL A 133 13.25 0.52 -1.77
C VAL A 133 13.21 -0.88 -2.37
N PHE A 134 12.32 -1.75 -1.88
CA PHE A 134 12.17 -3.11 -2.41
C PHE A 134 11.82 -3.10 -3.90
N HIS A 135 10.81 -2.32 -4.30
CA HIS A 135 10.41 -2.22 -5.70
C HIS A 135 11.43 -1.45 -6.55
N TRP A 136 12.13 -0.49 -5.96
CA TRP A 136 13.26 0.17 -6.63
C TRP A 136 14.39 -0.82 -6.93
N THR A 137 14.81 -1.63 -5.96
CA THR A 137 15.83 -2.68 -6.16
C THR A 137 15.42 -3.63 -7.27
N GLN A 138 14.17 -4.11 -7.27
CA GLN A 138 13.69 -4.99 -8.34
C GLN A 138 13.74 -4.31 -9.71
N ALA A 139 13.38 -3.02 -9.80
CA ALA A 139 13.44 -2.27 -11.04
C ALA A 139 14.88 -2.13 -11.55
N VAL A 140 15.82 -1.83 -10.64
CA VAL A 140 17.26 -1.78 -10.94
C VAL A 140 17.76 -3.15 -11.39
N PHE A 141 17.40 -4.23 -10.70
CA PHE A 141 17.85 -5.57 -11.06
C PHE A 141 17.32 -6.02 -12.42
N ARG A 142 16.05 -5.72 -12.75
CA ARG A 142 15.52 -5.96 -14.10
C ARG A 142 16.35 -5.25 -15.17
N LYS A 143 16.78 -4.00 -14.93
CA LYS A 143 17.66 -3.29 -15.86
C LYS A 143 19.05 -3.90 -15.95
N VAL A 144 19.63 -4.35 -14.84
CA VAL A 144 20.89 -5.10 -14.83
C VAL A 144 20.78 -6.36 -15.71
N GLN A 145 19.68 -7.09 -15.60
CA GLN A 145 19.41 -8.28 -16.42
C GLN A 145 19.21 -7.95 -17.91
N GLU A 146 18.47 -6.90 -18.23
CA GLU A 146 18.27 -6.44 -19.62
C GLU A 146 19.59 -6.12 -20.32
N HIS A 147 20.60 -5.64 -19.58
CA HIS A 147 21.92 -5.33 -20.11
C HIS A 147 22.94 -6.47 -19.98
N GLY A 148 22.54 -7.66 -19.49
CA GLY A 148 23.46 -8.80 -19.34
C GLY A 148 24.49 -8.64 -18.22
N LEU A 149 24.28 -7.69 -17.30
CA LEU A 149 25.24 -7.33 -16.24
C LEU A 149 25.07 -8.13 -14.95
N GLN A 150 24.25 -9.18 -14.95
CA GLN A 150 23.91 -9.96 -13.75
C GLN A 150 25.06 -10.86 -13.22
N VAL A 151 26.23 -10.84 -13.84
CA VAL A 151 27.36 -11.69 -13.45
C VAL A 151 27.79 -11.34 -12.01
N ASN A 152 27.43 -12.20 -11.06
CA ASN A 152 27.64 -12.07 -9.60
C ASN A 152 26.78 -11.03 -8.86
N ILE A 153 25.70 -10.51 -9.47
CA ILE A 153 24.78 -9.57 -8.81
C ILE A 153 23.47 -10.28 -8.46
N THR A 154 23.08 -10.23 -7.18
CA THR A 154 21.77 -10.71 -6.70
C THR A 154 20.90 -9.55 -6.24
N ASP A 155 19.58 -9.76 -6.16
CA ASP A 155 18.63 -8.79 -5.58
C ASP A 155 19.04 -8.33 -4.17
N ILE A 156 19.64 -9.22 -3.38
CA ILE A 156 20.14 -8.94 -2.03
C ILE A 156 21.34 -7.98 -2.09
N THR A 157 22.28 -8.20 -3.02
CA THR A 157 23.45 -7.33 -3.23
C THR A 157 23.03 -5.91 -3.59
N ILE A 158 22.06 -5.77 -4.50
CA ILE A 158 21.51 -4.46 -4.90
C ILE A 158 20.79 -3.80 -3.72
N THR A 159 20.01 -4.55 -2.95
CA THR A 159 19.28 -4.01 -1.80
C THR A 159 20.24 -3.46 -0.75
N ILE A 160 21.34 -4.16 -0.46
CA ILE A 160 22.36 -3.72 0.51
C ILE A 160 23.04 -2.43 0.00
N ILE A 161 23.45 -2.38 -1.27
CA ILE A 161 24.11 -1.20 -1.85
C ILE A 161 23.17 0.02 -1.84
N ILE A 162 21.92 -0.15 -2.28
CA ILE A 162 20.93 0.93 -2.32
C ILE A 162 20.54 1.39 -0.92
N SER A 163 20.36 0.46 0.02
CA SER A 163 20.04 0.80 1.41
C SER A 163 21.19 1.58 2.05
N TYR A 164 22.44 1.19 1.83
CA TYR A 164 23.63 1.93 2.29
C TYR A 164 23.71 3.35 1.72
N TRP A 165 23.29 3.55 0.47
CA TRP A 165 23.28 4.86 -0.19
C TRP A 165 22.09 5.74 0.26
N CYS A 166 20.91 5.15 0.50
CA CYS A 166 19.73 5.84 1.01
C CYS A 166 19.85 6.24 2.49
N TYR A 167 20.50 5.43 3.33
CA TYR A 167 20.63 5.71 4.78
C TYR A 167 21.77 6.68 5.14
N LYS A 168 22.64 7.04 4.17
CA LYS A 168 23.74 8.00 4.35
C LYS A 168 23.43 9.41 3.81
N ARG A 169 22.16 9.74 3.57
CA ARG A 169 21.71 11.10 3.24
C ARG A 169 20.66 11.59 4.21
#